data_AF-A0A6A6F3C8-F1
#
_entry.id   AF-A0A6A6F3C8-F1
#
_cell.length_a   1.000
_cell.length_b   1.000
_cell.length_c   1.000
_cell.angle_alpha   90.00
_cell.angle_beta   90.00
_cell.angle_gamma   90.00
#
_symmetry.space_group_name_H-M   'P 1'
#
loop_
_entity.id
_entity.type
_entity.pdbx_description
1 polymer ?
#
loop_
_entity_poly.entity_id
_entity_poly.type
_entity_poly.pdbx_seq_one_letter_code
_entity_poly.pdbx_strand_id
1 'polypeptide(L)'
;MKQQRELLVSALACVATAHKTSASLSKLNIPPCGDGASIKHSPSYSSFSFEPAFWVEFFGNASSPNNFTFDAINILHEHGGRPNIRPGGITMDSMIFEPDAGNPVRTTNEKGGVYRTTVGPEYYQSWSNFPEGTKFVSTLNFGNESLDIARDMAVASIKYQPELVKYFELGNEPTNYDPARWANSTENYVNQWQEYTSAIDTAVNAAVGQTLSSRLADIIPAGIDSRHQVSDYSIHSYAFATCDPERLALATIPNILNHTGLREYADTEIVPSANAALAAGQPWVIGEFNSIAYSGNPNVSDTFAQALWEVDTELLYAVRNASACYLHQGATLVFQSNQQSNTAGDDGTPGFSTYSMLYPTTTTTKRGPQRVNPAFVGLLFLAEAFAQDGTRVTALETPPDLNADHFSAYAFFHSSAENEKKKLSKLALINMRPFYANSTEDYSVSFNAWEGGLHHEKQKRHQKKSGARRARAWVKRMTAPCVDEKDSDQVTWAGQSFGNATARGEVEIEEVGGDGVVSVRGSEAVLVFYDADEVYGLSAAAEEEEEEEEEEEEDDDDEHSSFWQKWSKWW
;
A
#
# COMPACT_ATOMS: atom_id res chain seq x y z
N MET A 1 39.42 -37.52 24.14
CA MET A 1 39.01 -37.26 22.74
C MET A 1 37.59 -37.77 22.59
N LYS A 2 36.66 -36.84 22.31
CA LYS A 2 35.20 -37.01 22.40
C LYS A 2 34.66 -37.76 21.19
N GLN A 3 33.76 -38.70 21.45
CA GLN A 3 32.88 -39.38 20.51
C GLN A 3 31.88 -38.36 19.92
N GLN A 4 31.86 -38.20 18.59
CA GLN A 4 30.78 -37.51 17.88
C GLN A 4 29.60 -38.47 17.72
N ARG A 5 28.42 -38.04 18.17
CA ARG A 5 27.13 -38.64 17.83
C ARG A 5 26.48 -37.76 16.77
N GLU A 6 26.30 -38.29 15.57
CA GLU A 6 25.43 -37.73 14.56
C GLU A 6 23.97 -38.03 14.96
N LEU A 7 23.13 -36.99 14.98
CA LEU A 7 21.69 -37.09 15.13
C LEU A 7 21.08 -36.93 13.73
N LEU A 8 20.67 -38.04 13.13
CA LEU A 8 19.79 -38.07 11.96
C LEU A 8 18.38 -37.68 12.42
N VAL A 9 17.88 -36.54 11.93
CA VAL A 9 16.47 -36.16 12.01
C VAL A 9 15.79 -36.69 10.75
N SER A 10 14.99 -37.75 10.90
CA SER A 10 14.15 -38.27 9.82
C SER A 10 12.93 -37.37 9.64
N ALA A 11 12.80 -36.74 8.48
CA ALA A 11 11.57 -36.10 8.03
C ALA A 11 10.50 -37.18 7.78
N LEU A 12 9.39 -37.18 8.53
CA LEU A 12 8.21 -37.95 8.18
C LEU A 12 7.44 -37.20 7.09
N ALA A 13 7.48 -37.71 5.86
CA ALA A 13 6.54 -37.34 4.82
C ALA A 13 5.18 -38.00 5.13
N CYS A 14 4.21 -37.19 5.58
CA CYS A 14 2.81 -37.61 5.61
C CYS A 14 2.26 -37.58 4.18
N VAL A 15 2.14 -38.75 3.55
CA VAL A 15 1.35 -38.91 2.32
C VAL A 15 -0.13 -38.80 2.71
N ALA A 16 -0.71 -37.61 2.57
CA ALA A 16 -2.15 -37.41 2.66
C ALA A 16 -2.82 -38.00 1.42
N THR A 17 -3.70 -38.97 1.62
CA THR A 17 -4.56 -39.51 0.56
C THR A 17 -5.63 -38.47 0.23
N ALA A 18 -5.49 -37.82 -0.92
CA ALA A 18 -6.46 -36.85 -1.43
C ALA A 18 -7.84 -37.51 -1.63
N HIS A 19 -8.79 -37.18 -0.75
CA HIS A 19 -10.21 -37.33 -1.08
C HIS A 19 -10.54 -36.24 -2.11
N LYS A 20 -10.84 -36.64 -3.35
CA LYS A 20 -11.46 -35.75 -4.35
C LYS A 20 -12.90 -35.46 -3.92
N THR A 21 -13.10 -34.55 -2.97
CA THR A 21 -14.32 -33.78 -2.90
C THR A 21 -14.32 -32.85 -4.11
N SER A 22 -15.33 -32.98 -4.98
CA SER A 22 -15.58 -31.96 -6.01
C SER A 22 -15.94 -30.69 -5.27
N ALA A 23 -14.97 -29.81 -5.03
CA ALA A 23 -15.25 -28.50 -4.47
C ALA A 23 -16.25 -27.79 -5.39
N SER A 24 -17.37 -27.34 -4.84
CA SER A 24 -18.31 -26.50 -5.58
C SER A 24 -17.61 -25.17 -5.89
N LEU A 25 -17.59 -24.78 -7.16
CA LEU A 25 -17.04 -23.48 -7.55
C LEU A 25 -18.03 -22.38 -7.16
N SER A 26 -17.55 -21.42 -6.37
CA SER A 26 -18.30 -20.20 -6.06
C SER A 26 -18.33 -19.30 -7.29
N LYS A 27 -19.48 -18.68 -7.55
CA LYS A 27 -19.73 -17.93 -8.79
C LYS A 27 -19.49 -16.44 -8.60
N LEU A 28 -18.61 -15.84 -9.40
CA LEU A 28 -18.37 -14.40 -9.41
C LEU A 28 -19.21 -13.71 -10.47
N ASN A 29 -19.92 -12.64 -10.08
CA ASN A 29 -20.67 -11.81 -11.01
C ASN A 29 -19.79 -10.66 -11.52
N ILE A 30 -18.89 -10.97 -12.46
CA ILE A 30 -17.98 -9.98 -13.05
C ILE A 30 -18.72 -9.13 -14.11
N PRO A 31 -18.73 -7.79 -14.00
CA PRO A 31 -19.32 -6.93 -15.03
C PRO A 31 -18.65 -7.11 -16.39
N PRO A 32 -19.40 -7.06 -17.51
CA PRO A 32 -18.85 -7.27 -18.86
C PRO A 32 -17.93 -6.14 -19.33
N CYS A 33 -17.96 -4.99 -18.65
CA CYS A 33 -17.11 -3.82 -18.88
C CYS A 33 -17.09 -2.95 -17.62
N GLY A 34 -16.08 -2.09 -17.49
CA GLY A 34 -15.91 -1.18 -16.34
C GLY A 34 -16.84 0.04 -16.31
N ASP A 35 -18.07 -0.09 -16.81
CA ASP A 35 -19.10 0.96 -16.68
C ASP A 35 -19.60 1.00 -15.24
N GLY A 36 -19.62 2.19 -14.62
CA GLY A 36 -19.89 2.34 -13.19
C GLY A 36 -18.72 2.03 -12.25
N ALA A 37 -17.57 1.58 -12.77
CA ALA A 37 -16.35 1.43 -11.99
C ALA A 37 -15.83 2.80 -11.48
N SER A 38 -14.92 2.76 -10.52
CA SER A 38 -14.32 3.93 -9.88
C SER A 38 -13.74 4.96 -10.85
N ILE A 39 -13.32 6.11 -10.32
CA ILE A 39 -12.39 7.01 -11.02
C ILE A 39 -11.13 6.28 -11.48
N LYS A 40 -10.40 6.92 -12.40
CA LYS A 40 -9.08 6.47 -12.83
C LYS A 40 -8.09 6.63 -11.68
N HIS A 41 -7.38 5.57 -11.36
CA HIS A 41 -6.30 5.54 -10.39
C HIS A 41 -4.95 5.52 -11.10
N SER A 42 -3.94 6.06 -10.44
CA SER A 42 -2.56 6.07 -10.92
C SER A 42 -1.72 5.08 -10.13
N PRO A 43 -0.50 4.75 -10.57
CA PRO A 43 0.41 3.89 -9.81
C PRO A 43 0.85 4.48 -8.46
N SER A 44 0.53 5.75 -8.17
CA SER A 44 0.69 6.39 -6.87
C SER A 44 -0.49 6.19 -5.92
N TYR A 45 -1.46 5.34 -6.24
CA TYR A 45 -2.67 5.17 -5.43
C TYR A 45 -2.34 4.79 -3.98
N SER A 46 -1.52 3.75 -3.78
CA SER A 46 -0.95 3.43 -2.46
C SER A 46 0.33 4.26 -2.26
N SER A 47 0.27 5.18 -1.32
CA SER A 47 1.29 6.17 -0.98
C SER A 47 1.56 6.13 0.53
N PHE A 48 2.56 6.87 1.01
CA PHE A 48 2.92 6.84 2.43
C PHE A 48 2.74 8.18 3.13
N SER A 49 2.34 8.12 4.39
CA SER A 49 2.51 9.21 5.34
C SER A 49 3.58 8.84 6.38
N PHE A 50 4.44 9.78 6.77
CA PHE A 50 5.49 9.54 7.78
C PHE A 50 5.53 10.68 8.80
N GLU A 51 5.68 10.35 10.09
CA GLU A 51 5.97 11.34 11.12
C GLU A 51 7.35 12.00 10.89
N PRO A 52 7.42 13.30 10.54
CA PRO A 52 8.67 13.95 10.13
C PRO A 52 9.67 14.12 11.27
N ALA A 53 9.25 14.02 12.54
CA ALA A 53 10.19 13.95 13.66
C ALA A 53 11.14 12.75 13.57
N PHE A 54 10.74 11.67 12.90
CA PHE A 54 11.54 10.44 12.75
C PHE A 54 12.15 10.31 11.35
N TRP A 55 12.25 11.42 10.61
CA TRP A 55 12.71 11.43 9.22
C TRP A 55 14.10 10.80 9.05
N VAL A 56 15.03 11.11 9.96
CA VAL A 56 16.41 10.60 9.88
C VAL A 56 16.45 9.09 10.11
N GLU A 57 15.63 8.56 11.01
CA GLU A 57 15.56 7.11 11.21
C GLU A 57 14.98 6.39 9.99
N PHE A 58 13.91 6.93 9.40
CA PHE A 58 13.31 6.32 8.22
C PHE A 58 14.19 6.48 6.97
N PHE A 59 14.68 7.68 6.67
CA PHE A 59 15.29 7.99 5.36
C PHE A 59 16.76 8.37 5.42
N GLY A 60 17.35 8.52 6.61
CA GLY A 60 18.68 9.09 6.75
C GLY A 60 18.68 10.59 6.47
N ASN A 61 19.82 11.11 6.00
CA ASN A 61 19.95 12.51 5.60
C ASN A 61 20.35 12.64 4.13
N ALA A 62 20.41 13.88 3.63
CA ALA A 62 20.69 14.15 2.23
C ALA A 62 22.00 13.52 1.72
N SER A 63 23.05 13.45 2.55
CA SER A 63 24.36 12.90 2.17
C SER A 63 24.56 11.43 2.55
N SER A 64 23.69 10.88 3.39
CA SER A 64 23.77 9.53 3.93
C SER A 64 22.35 8.96 4.03
N PRO A 65 21.75 8.58 2.89
CA PRO A 65 20.42 7.98 2.86
C PRO A 65 20.38 6.65 3.63
N ASN A 66 19.22 6.32 4.20
CA ASN A 66 18.97 5.00 4.77
C ASN A 66 18.64 4.03 3.64
N ASN A 67 19.67 3.35 3.12
CA ASN A 67 19.54 2.42 1.99
C ASN A 67 18.45 1.39 2.21
N PHE A 68 18.27 0.86 3.43
CA PHE A 68 17.25 -0.15 3.70
C PHE A 68 15.83 0.31 3.33
N THR A 69 15.47 1.53 3.72
CA THR A 69 14.14 2.08 3.40
C THR A 69 14.02 2.40 1.92
N PHE A 70 15.08 2.89 1.28
CA PHE A 70 15.06 3.17 -0.15
C PHE A 70 15.04 1.88 -1.00
N ASP A 71 15.71 0.82 -0.57
CA ASP A 71 15.65 -0.51 -1.20
C ASP A 71 14.21 -1.05 -1.12
N ALA A 72 13.55 -0.91 0.04
CA ALA A 72 12.13 -1.28 0.18
C ALA A 72 11.21 -0.47 -0.76
N ILE A 73 11.43 0.85 -0.91
CA ILE A 73 10.66 1.68 -1.85
C ILE A 73 10.98 1.32 -3.31
N ASN A 74 12.23 1.01 -3.63
CA ASN A 74 12.65 0.61 -4.97
C ASN A 74 11.99 -0.70 -5.41
N ILE A 75 11.83 -1.67 -4.50
CA ILE A 75 11.06 -2.89 -4.78
C ILE A 75 9.62 -2.52 -5.18
N LEU A 76 8.96 -1.59 -4.48
CA LEU A 76 7.62 -1.14 -4.90
C LEU A 76 7.63 -0.54 -6.31
N HIS A 77 8.70 0.18 -6.67
CA HIS A 77 8.89 0.73 -8.02
C HIS A 77 9.09 -0.36 -9.08
N GLU A 78 9.87 -1.39 -8.79
CA GLU A 78 10.07 -2.56 -9.66
C GLU A 78 8.73 -3.26 -9.94
N HIS A 79 7.87 -3.38 -8.93
CA HIS A 79 6.53 -3.94 -9.03
C HIS A 79 5.45 -2.96 -9.56
N GLY A 80 5.87 -1.81 -10.10
CA GLY A 80 4.99 -0.85 -10.79
C GLY A 80 4.40 0.26 -9.92
N GLY A 81 4.52 0.19 -8.60
CA GLY A 81 4.07 1.24 -7.68
C GLY A 81 4.89 2.53 -7.81
N ARG A 82 4.28 3.69 -7.57
CA ARG A 82 4.94 5.01 -7.61
C ARG A 82 4.51 5.85 -6.40
N PRO A 83 4.76 5.41 -5.15
CA PRO A 83 4.23 6.05 -3.96
C PRO A 83 4.66 7.53 -3.87
N ASN A 84 3.70 8.40 -3.55
CA ASN A 84 3.99 9.76 -3.10
C ASN A 84 4.19 9.76 -1.59
N ILE A 85 4.84 10.82 -1.07
CA ILE A 85 5.18 10.92 0.34
C ILE A 85 4.49 12.13 0.97
N ARG A 86 3.78 11.90 2.08
CA ARG A 86 3.26 12.95 2.97
C ARG A 86 4.02 12.87 4.31
N PRO A 87 5.11 13.63 4.51
CA PRO A 87 5.64 13.85 5.85
C PRO A 87 4.57 14.61 6.65
N GLY A 88 3.92 14.02 7.64
CA GLY A 88 2.75 14.59 8.30
C GLY A 88 2.50 13.99 9.68
N GLY A 89 1.25 13.90 10.12
CA GLY A 89 0.92 13.43 11.45
C GLY A 89 1.18 14.47 12.53
N ILE A 90 1.11 14.05 13.80
CA ILE A 90 1.09 14.98 14.93
C ILE A 90 2.42 15.74 15.07
N THR A 91 3.54 15.16 14.65
CA THR A 91 4.84 15.81 14.82
C THR A 91 5.07 16.93 13.83
N MET A 92 4.28 17.01 12.76
CA MET A 92 4.31 18.15 11.85
C MET A 92 4.01 19.47 12.57
N ASP A 93 2.99 19.49 13.44
CA ASP A 93 2.66 20.69 14.22
C ASP A 93 3.69 21.03 15.32
N SER A 94 4.75 20.23 15.45
CA SER A 94 5.92 20.53 16.26
C SER A 94 7.14 20.99 15.44
N MET A 95 7.07 20.97 14.10
CA MET A 95 8.21 21.31 13.25
C MET A 95 8.43 22.80 13.12
N ILE A 96 9.70 23.20 13.06
CA ILE A 96 10.13 24.56 12.68
C ILE A 96 11.29 24.47 11.69
N PHE A 97 11.35 25.38 10.72
CA PHE A 97 12.47 25.51 9.80
C PHE A 97 13.44 26.59 10.29
N GLU A 98 14.74 26.27 10.30
CA GLU A 98 15.82 27.20 10.61
C GLU A 98 16.91 27.11 9.54
N PRO A 99 17.27 28.20 8.83
CA PRO A 99 18.22 28.15 7.72
C PRO A 99 19.61 27.62 8.08
N ASP A 100 20.04 27.83 9.32
CA ASP A 100 21.36 27.42 9.83
C ASP A 100 21.33 26.07 10.56
N ALA A 101 20.16 25.42 10.66
CA ALA A 101 20.06 24.08 11.21
C ALA A 101 20.59 23.02 10.21
N GLY A 102 21.09 21.91 10.74
CA GLY A 102 21.48 20.74 9.95
C GLY A 102 20.34 19.72 9.88
N ASN A 103 20.70 18.44 10.07
CA ASN A 103 19.77 17.34 10.22
C ASN A 103 18.61 17.63 11.19
N PRO A 104 17.41 17.06 10.96
CA PRO A 104 16.29 17.13 11.89
C PRO A 104 16.69 16.81 13.34
N VAL A 105 16.41 17.74 14.26
CA VAL A 105 16.66 17.58 15.70
C VAL A 105 15.35 17.63 16.47
N ARG A 106 15.03 16.54 17.16
CA ARG A 106 13.89 16.47 18.09
C ARG A 106 14.25 17.08 19.44
N THR A 107 13.36 17.88 19.98
CA THR A 107 13.37 18.29 21.38
C THR A 107 12.23 17.59 22.11
N THR A 108 12.58 16.84 23.15
CA THR A 108 11.63 16.02 23.92
C THR A 108 11.48 16.53 25.35
N ASN A 109 10.32 16.28 25.96
CA ASN A 109 10.15 16.44 27.40
C ASN A 109 10.78 15.25 28.17
N GLU A 110 10.72 15.28 29.51
CA GLU A 110 11.24 14.20 30.38
C GLU A 110 10.62 12.83 30.13
N LYS A 111 9.41 12.78 29.55
CA LYS A 111 8.71 11.53 29.22
C LYS A 111 9.02 11.03 27.81
N GLY A 112 9.85 11.74 27.04
CA GLY A 112 10.21 11.40 25.66
C GLY A 112 9.24 11.93 24.59
N GLY A 113 8.28 12.78 24.96
CA GLY A 113 7.35 13.39 24.02
C GLY A 113 7.99 14.50 23.21
N VAL A 114 7.96 14.37 21.89
CA VAL A 114 8.44 15.38 20.95
C VAL A 114 7.49 16.58 20.99
N TYR A 115 7.99 17.74 21.40
CA TYR A 115 7.23 18.99 21.38
C TYR A 115 7.83 20.03 20.41
N ARG A 116 9.01 19.75 19.85
CA ARG A 116 9.61 20.51 18.77
C ARG A 116 10.50 19.62 17.90
N THR A 117 10.46 19.81 16.59
CA THR A 117 11.47 19.28 15.66
C THR A 117 12.04 20.43 14.85
N THR A 118 13.33 20.75 15.02
CA THR A 118 13.98 21.78 14.21
C THR A 118 14.57 21.11 12.96
N VAL A 119 14.22 21.61 11.78
CA VAL A 119 14.75 21.14 10.50
C VAL A 119 15.49 22.23 9.76
N GLY A 120 16.58 21.87 9.09
CA GLY A 120 17.31 22.74 8.18
C GLY A 120 17.13 22.37 6.71
N PRO A 121 17.92 22.98 5.81
CA PRO A 121 17.90 22.70 4.37
C PRO A 121 18.06 21.22 4.01
N GLU A 122 18.87 20.48 4.79
CA GLU A 122 19.17 19.05 4.55
C GLU A 122 17.91 18.17 4.60
N TYR A 123 16.88 18.56 5.36
CA TYR A 123 15.60 17.84 5.38
C TYR A 123 14.94 17.85 3.99
N TYR A 124 14.78 19.02 3.37
CA TYR A 124 14.19 19.12 2.04
C TYR A 124 15.14 18.57 0.97
N GLN A 125 16.45 18.81 1.08
CA GLN A 125 17.43 18.26 0.14
C GLN A 125 17.41 16.71 0.11
N SER A 126 17.11 16.06 1.23
CA SER A 126 16.99 14.60 1.29
C SER A 126 15.85 14.02 0.43
N TRP A 127 14.88 14.84 0.01
CA TRP A 127 13.81 14.39 -0.90
C TRP A 127 14.35 13.97 -2.27
N SER A 128 15.52 14.48 -2.68
CA SER A 128 16.21 14.06 -3.90
C SER A 128 16.75 12.62 -3.85
N ASN A 129 16.77 11.98 -2.68
CA ASN A 129 17.17 10.58 -2.55
C ASN A 129 16.04 9.61 -2.92
N PHE A 130 14.79 10.09 -3.02
CA PHE A 130 13.66 9.25 -3.41
C PHE A 130 13.72 8.93 -4.91
N PRO A 131 13.14 7.80 -5.34
CA PRO A 131 13.11 7.43 -6.74
C PRO A 131 12.49 8.51 -7.62
N GLU A 132 12.94 8.57 -8.87
CA GLU A 132 12.44 9.55 -9.84
C GLU A 132 10.92 9.48 -9.99
N GLY A 133 10.29 10.65 -10.09
CA GLY A 133 8.84 10.79 -10.20
C GLY A 133 8.11 10.90 -8.85
N THR A 134 8.76 10.59 -7.72
CA THR A 134 8.17 10.74 -6.39
C THR A 134 7.77 12.20 -6.13
N LYS A 135 6.54 12.45 -5.68
CA LYS A 135 6.08 13.78 -5.27
C LYS A 135 5.77 13.82 -3.76
N PHE A 136 5.82 15.03 -3.21
CA PHE A 136 5.66 15.29 -1.79
C PHE A 136 4.47 16.19 -1.50
N VAL A 137 3.70 15.86 -0.46
CA VAL A 137 2.83 16.83 0.20
C VAL A 137 3.69 17.60 1.18
N SER A 138 3.93 18.89 0.94
CA SER A 138 4.66 19.76 1.86
C SER A 138 3.74 20.20 2.98
N THR A 139 3.74 19.47 4.09
CA THR A 139 2.94 19.82 5.26
C THR A 139 3.56 21.00 6.04
N LEU A 140 2.72 21.80 6.70
CA LEU A 140 3.05 23.09 7.30
C LEU A 140 2.49 23.20 8.73
N ASN A 141 3.21 23.89 9.62
CA ASN A 141 2.89 23.90 11.05
C ASN A 141 1.79 24.91 11.32
N PHE A 142 0.61 24.41 11.68
CA PHE A 142 -0.50 25.27 12.07
C PHE A 142 -0.75 25.25 13.58
N GLY A 143 -0.38 24.17 14.26
CA GLY A 143 -0.57 23.98 15.70
C GLY A 143 0.23 24.95 16.57
N ASN A 144 1.36 25.47 16.12
CA ASN A 144 2.19 26.43 16.88
C ASN A 144 1.68 27.89 16.79
N GLU A 145 0.50 28.11 16.22
CA GLU A 145 -0.17 29.41 16.13
C GLU A 145 0.68 30.55 15.52
N SER A 146 1.62 30.21 14.62
CA SER A 146 2.56 31.17 14.03
C SER A 146 2.56 31.10 12.52
N LEU A 147 2.11 32.19 11.89
CA LEU A 147 2.14 32.34 10.44
C LEU A 147 3.58 32.31 9.91
N ASP A 148 4.52 32.90 10.64
CA ASP A 148 5.93 32.94 10.22
C ASP A 148 6.48 31.53 10.08
N ILE A 149 6.20 30.64 11.04
CA ILE A 149 6.67 29.24 10.99
C ILE A 149 6.05 28.51 9.79
N ALA A 150 4.73 28.59 9.60
CA ALA A 150 4.07 27.94 8.47
C ALA A 150 4.59 28.45 7.12
N ARG A 151 4.72 29.77 6.98
CA ARG A 151 5.23 30.44 5.79
C ARG A 151 6.67 30.07 5.48
N ASP A 152 7.55 30.11 6.48
CA ASP A 152 8.98 29.89 6.28
C ASP A 152 9.26 28.43 5.88
N MET A 153 8.49 27.47 6.42
CA MET A 153 8.51 26.08 5.96
C MET A 153 8.05 25.91 4.50
N ALA A 154 6.97 26.60 4.10
CA ALA A 154 6.48 26.55 2.72
C ALA A 154 7.48 27.16 1.73
N VAL A 155 8.07 28.31 2.07
CA VAL A 155 9.10 28.96 1.27
C VAL A 155 10.36 28.08 1.20
N ALA A 156 10.74 27.41 2.30
CA ALA A 156 11.88 26.51 2.31
C ALA A 156 11.67 25.28 1.40
N SER A 157 10.52 24.60 1.47
CA SER A 157 10.27 23.42 0.64
C SER A 157 10.33 23.74 -0.85
N ILE A 158 9.81 24.90 -1.26
CA ILE A 158 9.86 25.38 -2.63
C ILE A 158 11.22 25.92 -3.05
N LYS A 159 11.97 26.54 -2.14
CA LYS A 159 13.34 26.99 -2.40
C LYS A 159 14.27 25.80 -2.69
N TYR A 160 14.11 24.69 -1.98
CA TYR A 160 15.01 23.55 -2.08
C TYR A 160 14.50 22.45 -3.02
N GLN A 161 13.18 22.28 -3.19
CA GLN A 161 12.57 21.18 -3.96
C GLN A 161 11.28 21.58 -4.71
N PRO A 162 11.31 22.63 -5.57
CA PRO A 162 10.10 23.15 -6.20
C PRO A 162 9.36 22.09 -7.05
N GLU A 163 10.12 21.28 -7.79
CA GLU A 163 9.57 20.27 -8.70
C GLU A 163 9.00 19.05 -7.98
N LEU A 164 9.34 18.83 -6.71
CA LEU A 164 8.88 17.67 -5.94
C LEU A 164 7.62 17.98 -5.12
N VAL A 165 7.34 19.26 -4.82
CA VAL A 165 6.13 19.64 -4.07
C VAL A 165 4.89 19.51 -4.94
N LYS A 166 4.00 18.61 -4.54
CA LYS A 166 2.69 18.39 -5.18
C LYS A 166 1.65 19.37 -4.65
N TYR A 167 1.61 19.53 -3.33
CA TYR A 167 0.65 20.38 -2.61
C TYR A 167 1.24 20.86 -1.29
N PHE A 168 0.67 21.92 -0.74
CA PHE A 168 0.83 22.25 0.68
C PHE A 168 -0.32 21.68 1.51
N GLU A 169 -0.06 21.28 2.75
CA GLU A 169 -1.11 20.91 3.71
C GLU A 169 -0.86 21.66 5.03
N LEU A 170 -1.80 22.51 5.45
CA LEU A 170 -1.62 23.38 6.61
C LEU A 170 -2.27 22.77 7.86
N GLY A 171 -1.43 22.30 8.79
CA GLY A 171 -1.83 21.66 10.04
C GLY A 171 -2.10 20.16 9.90
N ASN A 172 -2.36 19.51 11.03
CA ASN A 172 -2.74 18.12 11.13
C ASN A 172 -3.90 17.95 12.12
N GLU A 173 -4.97 17.26 11.69
CA GLU A 173 -6.15 16.93 12.52
C GLU A 173 -6.64 18.10 13.39
N PRO A 174 -7.13 19.20 12.78
CA PRO A 174 -7.47 20.42 13.50
C PRO A 174 -8.55 20.26 14.57
N THR A 175 -9.33 19.17 14.52
CA THR A 175 -10.28 18.76 15.56
C THR A 175 -9.62 18.44 16.90
N ASN A 176 -8.30 18.20 16.92
CA ASN A 176 -7.52 17.91 18.12
C ASN A 176 -6.83 19.14 18.73
N TYR A 177 -6.90 20.31 18.08
CA TYR A 177 -6.40 21.56 18.65
C TYR A 177 -7.32 22.08 19.76
N ASP A 178 -6.78 22.93 20.65
CA ASP A 178 -7.60 23.58 21.69
C ASP A 178 -8.68 24.47 21.03
N PRO A 179 -9.98 24.12 21.15
CA PRO A 179 -11.03 24.87 20.49
C PRO A 179 -11.17 26.30 21.05
N ALA A 180 -10.61 26.60 22.23
CA ALA A 180 -10.57 27.95 22.78
C ALA A 180 -9.79 28.92 21.88
N ARG A 181 -8.81 28.44 21.10
CA ARG A 181 -8.07 29.22 20.08
C ARG A 181 -9.01 29.98 19.14
N TRP A 182 -10.15 29.39 18.81
CA TRP A 182 -11.16 29.96 17.90
C TRP A 182 -12.47 30.32 18.60
N ALA A 183 -12.47 30.40 19.94
CA ALA A 183 -13.68 30.59 20.73
C ALA A 183 -14.79 29.56 20.40
N ASN A 184 -14.41 28.31 20.13
CA ASN A 184 -15.29 27.22 19.71
C ASN A 184 -16.08 27.50 18.40
N SER A 185 -15.53 28.33 17.50
CA SER A 185 -16.15 28.66 16.22
C SER A 185 -15.38 28.06 15.04
N THR A 186 -16.06 27.20 14.28
CA THR A 186 -15.55 26.68 13.00
C THR A 186 -15.31 27.80 11.99
N GLU A 187 -16.14 28.85 12.00
CA GLU A 187 -15.94 30.02 11.12
C GLU A 187 -14.64 30.76 11.44
N ASN A 188 -14.30 30.91 12.72
CA ASN A 188 -13.03 31.53 13.12
C ASN A 188 -11.83 30.68 12.72
N TYR A 189 -11.94 29.35 12.81
CA TYR A 189 -10.92 28.43 12.28
C TYR A 189 -10.73 28.65 10.78
N VAL A 190 -11.83 28.63 10.01
CA VAL A 190 -11.81 28.80 8.55
C VAL A 190 -11.17 30.13 8.18
N ASN A 191 -11.55 31.22 8.83
CA ASN A 191 -11.00 32.55 8.57
C ASN A 191 -9.48 32.58 8.79
N GLN A 192 -8.99 32.06 9.92
CA GLN A 192 -7.56 32.03 10.20
C GLN A 192 -6.81 31.14 9.19
N TRP A 193 -7.36 29.97 8.88
CA TRP A 193 -6.76 29.06 7.91
C TRP A 193 -6.61 29.74 6.54
N GLN A 194 -7.67 30.41 6.05
CA GLN A 194 -7.66 31.14 4.79
C GLN A 194 -6.72 32.34 4.79
N GLU A 195 -6.59 33.05 5.92
CA GLU A 195 -5.60 34.12 6.07
C GLU A 195 -4.17 33.57 5.94
N TYR A 196 -3.89 32.44 6.58
CA TYR A 196 -2.57 31.81 6.53
C TYR A 196 -2.23 31.34 5.12
N THR A 197 -3.13 30.59 4.47
CA THR A 197 -2.88 30.11 3.10
C THR A 197 -2.71 31.24 2.11
N SER A 198 -3.49 32.32 2.21
CA SER A 198 -3.31 33.50 1.34
C SER A 198 -1.95 34.16 1.53
N ALA A 199 -1.46 34.26 2.76
CA ALA A 199 -0.14 34.83 3.06
C ALA A 199 1.00 33.90 2.62
N ILE A 200 0.83 32.58 2.79
CA ILE A 200 1.77 31.56 2.32
C ILE A 200 1.86 31.60 0.79
N ASP A 201 0.74 31.60 0.08
CA ASP A 201 0.70 31.71 -1.38
C ASP A 201 1.42 32.96 -1.85
N THR A 202 1.17 34.11 -1.21
CA THR A 202 1.86 35.36 -1.53
C THR A 202 3.38 35.23 -1.37
N ALA A 203 3.85 34.62 -0.29
CA ALA A 203 5.28 34.44 -0.02
C ALA A 203 5.94 33.45 -0.99
N VAL A 204 5.29 32.33 -1.29
CA VAL A 204 5.78 31.33 -2.26
C VAL A 204 5.83 31.93 -3.67
N ASN A 205 4.77 32.63 -4.09
CA ASN A 205 4.75 33.35 -5.37
C ASN A 205 5.88 34.38 -5.46
N ALA A 206 6.17 35.12 -4.39
CA ALA A 206 7.27 36.08 -4.37
C ALA A 206 8.66 35.41 -4.41
N ALA A 207 8.80 34.23 -3.82
CA ALA A 207 10.05 33.50 -3.76
C ALA A 207 10.43 32.84 -5.10
N VAL A 208 9.46 32.30 -5.85
CA VAL A 208 9.74 31.49 -7.06
C VAL A 208 8.88 31.81 -8.30
N GLY A 209 7.91 32.73 -8.21
CA GLY A 209 7.02 33.06 -9.33
C GLY A 209 6.02 31.96 -9.71
N GLN A 210 5.76 31.00 -8.82
CA GLN A 210 4.80 29.90 -9.03
C GLN A 210 3.66 29.95 -8.00
N THR A 211 2.44 29.71 -8.47
CA THR A 211 1.26 29.48 -7.61
C THR A 211 1.04 27.99 -7.48
N LEU A 212 1.10 27.46 -6.26
CA LEU A 212 0.76 26.07 -5.95
C LEU A 212 -0.50 26.04 -5.08
N SER A 213 -1.29 24.99 -5.24
CA SER A 213 -2.55 24.81 -4.52
C SER A 213 -2.36 24.06 -3.20
N SER A 214 -3.28 24.24 -2.26
CA SER A 214 -3.27 23.60 -0.94
C SER A 214 -4.20 22.38 -0.87
N ARG A 215 -3.94 21.49 0.08
CA ARG A 215 -4.77 20.36 0.49
C ARG A 215 -5.25 20.57 1.91
N LEU A 216 -6.40 19.97 2.24
CA LEU A 216 -7.12 20.27 3.48
C LEU A 216 -7.64 19.04 4.20
N ALA A 217 -7.57 19.06 5.53
CA ALA A 217 -8.39 18.20 6.38
C ALA A 217 -9.84 18.74 6.45
N ASP A 218 -10.82 17.85 6.27
CA ASP A 218 -12.26 18.10 6.01
C ASP A 218 -13.00 19.14 6.89
N ILE A 219 -13.45 20.27 6.31
CA ILE A 219 -14.38 21.29 6.91
C ILE A 219 -15.18 22.04 5.81
N ILE A 220 -15.71 21.31 4.82
CA ILE A 220 -16.32 21.88 3.60
C ILE A 220 -17.52 22.83 3.85
N PRO A 221 -18.51 22.47 4.70
CA PRO A 221 -19.72 23.28 4.86
C PRO A 221 -19.47 24.68 5.44
N ALA A 222 -18.32 24.91 6.06
CA ALA A 222 -17.96 26.19 6.66
C ALA A 222 -17.30 27.17 5.67
N GLY A 223 -17.23 26.82 4.38
CA GLY A 223 -16.73 27.71 3.33
C GLY A 223 -15.21 27.75 3.24
N ILE A 224 -14.51 26.70 3.68
CA ILE A 224 -13.04 26.62 3.70
C ILE A 224 -12.42 26.86 2.31
N ASP A 225 -13.08 26.41 1.24
CA ASP A 225 -12.65 26.62 -0.16
C ASP A 225 -13.34 27.80 -0.86
N SER A 226 -13.89 28.78 -0.13
CA SER A 226 -14.52 29.96 -0.76
C SER A 226 -13.55 30.82 -1.58
N ARG A 227 -12.24 30.56 -1.49
CA ARG A 227 -11.16 31.20 -2.25
C ARG A 227 -10.59 30.33 -3.37
N HIS A 228 -11.12 29.13 -3.62
CA HIS A 228 -10.64 28.18 -4.64
C HIS A 228 -9.16 27.83 -4.49
N GLN A 229 -8.73 27.57 -3.25
CA GLN A 229 -7.34 27.26 -2.89
C GLN A 229 -7.12 25.77 -2.61
N VAL A 230 -8.20 24.97 -2.58
CA VAL A 230 -8.17 23.55 -2.24
C VAL A 230 -8.10 22.71 -3.52
N SER A 231 -7.06 21.91 -3.65
CA SER A 231 -6.93 20.90 -4.70
C SER A 231 -7.62 19.60 -4.34
N ASP A 232 -7.29 19.04 -3.18
CA ASP A 232 -7.85 17.76 -2.74
C ASP A 232 -8.28 17.86 -1.28
N TYR A 233 -9.37 17.17 -0.95
CA TYR A 233 -9.81 16.98 0.43
C TYR A 233 -9.18 15.72 1.03
N SER A 234 -8.44 15.92 2.09
CA SER A 234 -7.70 14.92 2.85
C SER A 234 -8.56 14.45 4.04
N ILE A 235 -8.83 13.15 4.10
CA ILE A 235 -9.56 12.54 5.22
C ILE A 235 -8.61 11.58 5.94
N HIS A 236 -8.62 11.60 7.27
CA HIS A 236 -7.88 10.64 8.08
C HIS A 236 -8.80 9.47 8.48
N SER A 237 -8.26 8.26 8.51
CA SER A 237 -9.06 7.06 8.75
C SER A 237 -8.36 6.06 9.65
N TYR A 238 -9.01 5.72 10.76
CA TYR A 238 -8.62 4.60 11.61
C TYR A 238 -9.89 4.02 12.22
N ALA A 239 -10.27 2.79 11.86
CA ALA A 239 -11.47 2.14 12.40
C ALA A 239 -11.29 1.76 13.88
N PHE A 240 -10.07 1.41 14.27
CA PHE A 240 -9.73 0.96 15.62
C PHE A 240 -8.71 1.89 16.29
N ALA A 241 -8.58 1.84 17.61
CA ALA A 241 -7.62 2.64 18.38
C ALA A 241 -7.20 1.93 19.66
N THR A 242 -5.94 2.09 20.08
CA THR A 242 -5.46 1.53 21.36
C THR A 242 -5.63 2.47 22.56
N CYS A 243 -5.92 3.74 22.32
CA CYS A 243 -6.09 4.74 23.38
C CYS A 243 -7.52 4.85 23.94
N ASP A 244 -8.44 4.09 23.37
CA ASP A 244 -9.85 4.07 23.74
C ASP A 244 -10.21 2.62 24.13
N PRO A 245 -10.66 2.36 25.36
CA PRO A 245 -10.89 0.98 25.83
C PRO A 245 -11.91 0.19 25.00
N GLU A 246 -12.96 0.83 24.48
CA GLU A 246 -13.99 0.15 23.69
C GLU A 246 -13.46 -0.24 22.32
N ARG A 247 -12.76 0.68 21.64
CA ARG A 247 -12.11 0.42 20.36
C ARG A 247 -10.93 -0.53 20.48
N LEU A 248 -10.20 -0.51 21.61
CA LEU A 248 -9.11 -1.45 21.90
C LEU A 248 -9.64 -2.88 22.03
N ALA A 249 -10.78 -3.08 22.68
CA ALA A 249 -11.42 -4.40 22.78
C ALA A 249 -11.79 -4.96 21.40
N LEU A 250 -12.04 -4.09 20.42
CA LEU A 250 -12.33 -4.46 19.03
C LEU A 250 -11.07 -4.60 18.17
N ALA A 251 -9.92 -4.10 18.59
CA ALA A 251 -8.68 -4.08 17.83
C ALA A 251 -7.98 -5.45 17.78
N THR A 252 -8.62 -6.45 17.19
CA THR A 252 -8.21 -7.86 17.12
C THR A 252 -8.15 -8.37 15.68
N ILE A 253 -7.37 -9.42 15.41
CA ILE A 253 -7.26 -10.03 14.06
C ILE A 253 -8.64 -10.31 13.43
N PRO A 254 -9.59 -11.00 14.09
CA PRO A 254 -10.90 -11.28 13.49
C PRO A 254 -11.69 -10.03 13.09
N ASN A 255 -11.55 -8.94 13.85
CA ASN A 255 -12.30 -7.71 13.59
C ASN A 255 -11.65 -6.82 12.54
N ILE A 256 -10.31 -6.72 12.51
CA ILE A 256 -9.63 -6.00 11.42
C ILE A 256 -9.77 -6.73 10.08
N LEU A 257 -10.12 -8.02 10.08
CA LEU A 257 -10.40 -8.83 8.90
C LEU A 257 -11.91 -8.99 8.62
N ASN A 258 -12.76 -8.20 9.28
CA ASN A 258 -14.19 -8.18 9.00
C ASN A 258 -14.51 -7.19 7.86
N HIS A 259 -14.68 -7.72 6.65
CA HIS A 259 -14.95 -6.95 5.44
C HIS A 259 -16.21 -6.09 5.54
N THR A 260 -17.32 -6.65 6.01
CA THR A 260 -18.60 -5.91 6.08
C THR A 260 -18.54 -4.79 7.12
N GLY A 261 -17.83 -5.02 8.23
CA GLY A 261 -17.55 -3.99 9.24
C GLY A 261 -16.69 -2.84 8.70
N LEU A 262 -15.63 -3.15 7.93
CA LEU A 262 -14.81 -2.11 7.28
C LEU A 262 -15.58 -1.37 6.18
N ARG A 263 -16.41 -2.09 5.42
CA ARG A 263 -17.31 -1.51 4.41
C ARG A 263 -18.30 -0.54 5.05
N GLU A 264 -18.92 -0.93 6.15
CA GLU A 264 -19.83 -0.08 6.94
C GLU A 264 -19.09 1.15 7.47
N TYR A 265 -17.93 0.96 8.10
CA TYR A 265 -17.09 2.07 8.59
C TYR A 265 -16.75 3.07 7.48
N ALA A 266 -16.33 2.59 6.31
CA ALA A 266 -16.05 3.45 5.17
C ALA A 266 -17.30 4.23 4.74
N ASP A 267 -18.47 3.58 4.68
CA ASP A 267 -19.72 4.20 4.25
C ASP A 267 -20.29 5.19 5.26
N THR A 268 -20.08 4.99 6.56
CA THR A 268 -20.65 5.84 7.62
C THR A 268 -19.71 6.94 8.08
N GLU A 269 -18.40 6.67 8.18
CA GLU A 269 -17.43 7.61 8.76
C GLU A 269 -16.63 8.39 7.71
N ILE A 270 -16.42 7.82 6.52
CA ILE A 270 -15.53 8.40 5.50
C ILE A 270 -16.32 9.00 4.33
N VAL A 271 -17.26 8.24 3.78
CA VAL A 271 -18.03 8.61 2.58
C VAL A 271 -18.84 9.91 2.72
N PRO A 272 -19.40 10.29 3.88
CA PRO A 272 -20.10 11.58 4.01
C PRO A 272 -19.21 12.78 3.66
N SER A 273 -17.98 12.79 4.17
CA SER A 273 -16.97 13.81 3.89
C SER A 273 -16.48 13.75 2.44
N ALA A 274 -16.26 12.54 1.92
CA ALA A 274 -15.92 12.35 0.50
C ALA A 274 -17.01 12.87 -0.45
N ASN A 275 -18.29 12.64 -0.12
CA ASN A 275 -19.41 13.16 -0.91
C ASN A 275 -19.48 14.68 -0.87
N ALA A 276 -19.14 15.30 0.26
CA ALA A 276 -19.05 16.76 0.36
C ALA A 276 -17.91 17.30 -0.54
N ALA A 277 -16.76 16.63 -0.58
CA ALA A 277 -15.65 16.97 -1.48
C ALA A 277 -16.06 16.90 -2.96
N LEU A 278 -16.69 15.78 -3.34
CA LEU A 278 -17.18 15.58 -4.70
C LEU A 278 -18.28 16.58 -5.08
N ALA A 279 -19.17 16.93 -4.13
CA ALA A 279 -20.20 17.95 -4.35
C ALA A 279 -19.61 19.37 -4.53
N ALA A 280 -18.44 19.63 -3.93
CA ALA A 280 -17.65 20.84 -4.16
C ALA A 280 -16.84 20.80 -5.47
N GLY A 281 -16.87 19.68 -6.21
CA GLY A 281 -16.17 19.51 -7.48
C GLY A 281 -14.69 19.17 -7.34
N GLN A 282 -14.23 18.78 -6.15
CA GLN A 282 -12.82 18.43 -5.89
C GLN A 282 -12.66 16.93 -5.61
N PRO A 283 -11.51 16.34 -5.97
CA PRO A 283 -11.15 14.99 -5.53
C PRO A 283 -10.96 14.92 -4.01
N TRP A 284 -10.99 13.69 -3.50
CA TRP A 284 -10.65 13.39 -2.12
C TRP A 284 -9.58 12.30 -2.04
N VAL A 285 -8.84 12.29 -0.94
CA VAL A 285 -7.79 11.32 -0.63
C VAL A 285 -7.93 10.87 0.82
N ILE A 286 -7.38 9.69 1.14
CA ILE A 286 -7.09 9.34 2.52
C ILE A 286 -5.68 9.83 2.84
N GLY A 287 -5.54 10.99 3.49
CA GLY A 287 -4.23 11.60 3.74
C GLY A 287 -3.44 11.01 4.90
N GLU A 288 -4.12 10.25 5.76
CA GLU A 288 -3.48 9.46 6.79
C GLU A 288 -4.39 8.30 7.20
N PHE A 289 -3.88 7.08 7.18
CA PHE A 289 -4.59 5.94 7.72
C PHE A 289 -3.65 4.81 8.11
N ASN A 290 -4.12 3.95 9.00
CA ASN A 290 -3.57 2.62 9.21
C ASN A 290 -4.59 1.73 9.97
N SER A 291 -4.23 0.48 10.27
CA SER A 291 -5.12 -0.53 10.85
C SER A 291 -5.73 -0.09 12.18
N ILE A 292 -4.88 0.37 13.10
CA ILE A 292 -5.27 0.70 14.48
C ILE A 292 -4.54 1.98 14.88
N ALA A 293 -5.28 3.04 15.23
CA ALA A 293 -4.71 4.32 15.67
C ALA A 293 -3.86 4.16 16.95
N TYR A 294 -3.07 5.20 17.24
CA TYR A 294 -2.19 5.24 18.42
C TYR A 294 -1.11 4.16 18.37
N SER A 295 -0.33 4.18 17.30
CA SER A 295 0.82 3.28 17.06
C SER A 295 0.50 1.79 16.82
N GLY A 296 -0.77 1.44 16.61
CA GLY A 296 -1.21 0.07 16.34
C GLY A 296 -1.27 -0.83 17.58
N ASN A 297 -1.76 -2.06 17.40
CA ASN A 297 -1.84 -3.05 18.47
C ASN A 297 -0.84 -4.21 18.23
N PRO A 298 0.11 -4.46 19.15
CA PRO A 298 1.02 -5.60 19.04
C PRO A 298 0.27 -6.95 18.94
N ASN A 299 0.81 -7.86 18.13
CA ASN A 299 0.20 -9.13 17.75
C ASN A 299 -1.06 -9.02 16.87
N VAL A 300 -1.31 -7.83 16.30
CA VAL A 300 -2.40 -7.59 15.35
C VAL A 300 -1.84 -6.79 14.16
N SER A 301 -1.42 -5.54 14.40
CA SER A 301 -0.87 -4.66 13.37
C SER A 301 0.49 -5.11 12.84
N ASP A 302 1.28 -5.83 13.63
CA ASP A 302 2.61 -6.33 13.25
C ASP A 302 2.58 -7.78 12.71
N THR A 303 1.45 -8.23 12.17
CA THR A 303 1.23 -9.59 11.66
C THR A 303 0.75 -9.59 10.20
N PHE A 304 0.73 -10.77 9.56
CA PHE A 304 0.19 -10.94 8.20
C PHE A 304 -1.27 -10.50 8.06
N ALA A 305 -2.06 -10.50 9.14
CA ALA A 305 -3.42 -9.97 9.15
C ALA A 305 -3.48 -8.51 8.65
N GLN A 306 -2.45 -7.70 8.94
CA GLN A 306 -2.41 -6.33 8.46
C GLN A 306 -2.22 -6.25 6.93
N ALA A 307 -1.53 -7.20 6.29
CA ALA A 307 -1.41 -7.24 4.82
C ALA A 307 -2.79 -7.41 4.16
N LEU A 308 -3.60 -8.34 4.67
CA LEU A 308 -4.96 -8.59 4.18
C LEU A 308 -5.88 -7.39 4.44
N TRP A 309 -5.81 -6.80 5.63
CA TRP A 309 -6.54 -5.58 5.98
C TRP A 309 -6.18 -4.42 5.05
N GLU A 310 -4.90 -4.22 4.75
CA GLU A 310 -4.40 -3.16 3.89
C GLU A 310 -4.98 -3.27 2.48
N VAL A 311 -4.85 -4.44 1.87
CA VAL A 311 -5.36 -4.69 0.51
C VAL A 311 -6.88 -4.46 0.45
N ASP A 312 -7.66 -5.02 1.38
CA ASP A 312 -9.11 -4.85 1.36
C ASP A 312 -9.53 -3.40 1.60
N THR A 313 -8.91 -2.73 2.58
CA THR A 313 -9.26 -1.36 2.98
C THR A 313 -8.92 -0.35 1.88
N GLU A 314 -7.74 -0.45 1.26
CA GLU A 314 -7.38 0.44 0.15
C GLU A 314 -8.29 0.23 -1.06
N LEU A 315 -8.70 -1.00 -1.36
CA LEU A 315 -9.66 -1.28 -2.43
C LEU A 315 -11.08 -0.80 -2.09
N LEU A 316 -11.51 -0.86 -0.82
CA LEU A 316 -12.76 -0.24 -0.35
C LEU A 316 -12.76 1.28 -0.60
N TYR A 317 -11.65 1.97 -0.36
CA TYR A 317 -11.54 3.40 -0.69
C TYR A 317 -11.49 3.66 -2.19
N ALA A 318 -10.86 2.77 -2.95
CA ALA A 318 -10.70 2.92 -4.40
C ALA A 318 -12.05 2.86 -5.10
N VAL A 319 -12.93 1.92 -4.71
CA VAL A 319 -14.30 1.80 -5.25
C VAL A 319 -15.21 2.95 -4.83
N ARG A 320 -14.82 3.72 -3.80
CA ARG A 320 -15.49 4.95 -3.34
C ARG A 320 -14.87 6.22 -3.91
N ASN A 321 -13.99 6.08 -4.90
CA ASN A 321 -13.34 7.17 -5.62
C ASN A 321 -12.32 8.00 -4.79
N ALA A 322 -11.68 7.41 -3.78
CA ALA A 322 -10.47 8.02 -3.23
C ALA A 322 -9.42 8.15 -4.34
N SER A 323 -8.70 9.25 -4.43
CA SER A 323 -7.69 9.44 -5.49
C SER A 323 -6.31 8.91 -5.11
N ALA A 324 -6.07 8.72 -3.81
CA ALA A 324 -4.88 8.10 -3.23
C ALA A 324 -5.11 7.80 -1.73
N CYS A 325 -4.32 6.88 -1.20
CA CYS A 325 -4.26 6.50 0.21
C CYS A 325 -2.83 6.69 0.72
N TYR A 326 -2.65 7.40 1.83
CA TYR A 326 -1.34 7.70 2.44
C TYR A 326 -1.19 6.91 3.75
N LEU A 327 -0.62 5.73 3.63
CA LEU A 327 -0.48 4.77 4.71
C LEU A 327 0.56 5.24 5.73
N HIS A 328 0.13 5.43 6.97
CA HIS A 328 0.90 6.15 7.96
C HIS A 328 1.96 5.30 8.65
N GLN A 329 3.12 5.91 8.88
CA GLN A 329 4.33 5.35 9.44
C GLN A 329 4.84 6.29 10.53
N GLY A 330 5.37 5.76 11.62
CA GLY A 330 5.82 6.61 12.71
C GLY A 330 6.48 5.85 13.84
N ALA A 331 6.72 6.55 14.93
CA ALA A 331 7.28 5.96 16.14
C ALA A 331 6.65 6.58 17.39
N THR A 332 7.29 6.42 18.55
CA THR A 332 6.74 6.83 19.84
C THR A 332 6.32 8.29 19.88
N LEU A 333 5.03 8.51 20.16
CA LEU A 333 4.47 9.84 20.31
C LEU A 333 3.78 9.95 21.67
N VAL A 334 4.53 10.41 22.66
CA VAL A 334 4.12 10.43 24.07
C VAL A 334 2.97 11.42 24.35
N PHE A 335 2.54 12.22 23.37
CA PHE A 335 1.43 13.16 23.48
C PHE A 335 0.16 12.76 22.71
N GLN A 336 0.11 11.59 22.08
CA GLN A 336 -1.12 11.18 21.39
C GLN A 336 -2.27 10.98 22.38
N SER A 337 -2.02 10.34 23.54
CA SER A 337 -3.04 10.09 24.57
C SER A 337 -2.42 9.92 25.96
N ASN A 338 -3.22 10.14 27.00
CA ASN A 338 -2.91 9.76 28.38
C ASN A 338 -2.89 8.23 28.59
N GLN A 339 -3.40 7.47 27.63
CA GLN A 339 -3.38 6.01 27.55
C GLN A 339 -2.56 5.60 26.31
N GLN A 340 -1.24 5.72 26.39
CA GLN A 340 -0.33 5.38 25.30
C GLN A 340 0.25 3.97 25.51
N SER A 341 0.10 3.10 24.51
CA SER A 341 0.64 1.73 24.51
C SER A 341 2.07 1.66 23.96
N ASN A 342 2.45 2.61 23.10
CA ASN A 342 3.76 2.67 22.46
C ASN A 342 4.73 3.60 23.21
N THR A 343 5.94 3.11 23.49
CA THR A 343 6.96 3.84 24.24
C THR A 343 8.29 3.74 23.51
N ALA A 344 9.17 4.72 23.73
CA ALA A 344 10.56 4.62 23.32
C ALA A 344 11.21 3.40 24.00
N GLY A 345 12.30 2.91 23.41
CA GLY A 345 13.14 1.92 24.03
C GLY A 345 13.80 2.45 25.29
N ASP A 346 14.20 1.55 26.19
CA ASP A 346 14.93 1.91 27.42
C ASP A 346 16.31 2.54 27.10
N ASP A 347 16.82 2.29 25.90
CA ASP A 347 18.04 2.88 25.33
C ASP A 347 17.82 4.22 24.61
N GLY A 348 16.58 4.75 24.65
CA GLY A 348 16.20 6.00 24.00
C GLY A 348 15.93 5.87 22.50
N THR A 349 16.03 4.67 21.92
CA THR A 349 15.67 4.45 20.51
C THR A 349 14.15 4.61 20.29
N PRO A 350 13.71 5.04 19.10
CA PRO A 350 12.29 5.15 18.82
C PRO A 350 11.57 3.81 18.91
N GLY A 351 10.39 3.78 19.54
CA GLY A 351 9.48 2.65 19.43
C GLY A 351 8.64 2.83 18.17
N PHE A 352 9.07 2.29 17.03
CA PHE A 352 8.30 2.37 15.79
C PHE A 352 6.85 1.88 15.99
N SER A 353 5.88 2.49 15.32
CA SER A 353 4.48 2.06 15.38
C SER A 353 4.37 0.62 14.88
N THR A 354 3.60 -0.22 15.57
CA THR A 354 3.43 -1.64 15.18
C THR A 354 2.83 -1.82 13.80
N TYR A 355 2.04 -0.84 13.34
CA TYR A 355 1.46 -0.84 12.01
C TYR A 355 2.43 -0.38 10.92
N SER A 356 3.67 0.00 11.25
CA SER A 356 4.60 0.48 10.24
C SER A 356 4.94 -0.66 9.27
N MET A 357 5.07 -0.38 7.97
CA MET A 357 5.37 -1.40 6.97
C MET A 357 6.83 -1.85 7.00
N LEU A 358 7.69 -1.11 7.71
CA LEU A 358 9.06 -1.48 8.00
C LEU A 358 9.54 -0.88 9.30
N TYR A 359 10.58 -1.48 9.87
CA TYR A 359 11.40 -0.92 10.93
C TYR A 359 12.76 -0.56 10.33
N PRO A 360 13.03 0.74 10.14
CA PRO A 360 14.13 1.20 9.31
C PRO A 360 15.50 1.10 9.98
N THR A 361 15.55 0.79 11.28
CA THR A 361 16.78 0.61 12.06
C THR A 361 16.54 -0.43 13.16
N THR A 362 17.60 -1.13 13.58
CA THR A 362 17.54 -2.04 14.73
C THR A 362 17.30 -1.28 16.04
N THR A 363 16.31 -1.72 16.82
CA THR A 363 16.02 -1.18 18.16
C THR A 363 16.13 -2.32 19.18
N THR A 364 17.11 -2.23 20.08
CA THR A 364 17.53 -3.40 20.88
C THR A 364 16.52 -3.80 21.95
N THR A 365 15.69 -2.87 22.40
CA THR A 365 14.79 -3.09 23.55
C THR A 365 13.30 -3.10 23.19
N LYS A 366 12.89 -2.79 21.95
CA LYS A 366 11.45 -2.63 21.61
C LYS A 366 11.00 -3.37 20.35
N ARG A 367 11.55 -3.06 19.17
CA ARG A 367 11.07 -3.59 17.87
C ARG A 367 12.01 -4.61 17.23
N GLY A 368 13.20 -4.82 17.80
CA GLY A 368 14.15 -5.81 17.35
C GLY A 368 14.93 -5.36 16.11
N PRO A 369 15.36 -6.30 15.25
CA PRO A 369 16.19 -5.99 14.09
C PRO A 369 15.45 -5.12 13.05
N GLN A 370 16.22 -4.34 12.30
CA GLN A 370 15.80 -3.71 11.05
C GLN A 370 15.22 -4.76 10.10
N ARG A 371 14.04 -4.49 9.55
CA ARG A 371 13.31 -5.38 8.62
C ARG A 371 12.11 -4.66 7.99
N VAL A 372 11.59 -5.17 6.88
CA VAL A 372 10.18 -4.92 6.51
C VAL A 372 9.29 -5.76 7.41
N ASN A 373 8.06 -5.34 7.66
CA ASN A 373 7.10 -6.10 8.46
C ASN A 373 6.22 -6.99 7.55
N PRO A 374 5.52 -8.00 8.12
CA PRO A 374 4.69 -8.94 7.34
C PRO A 374 3.68 -8.26 6.41
N ALA A 375 3.21 -7.08 6.77
CA ALA A 375 2.26 -6.32 5.96
C ALA A 375 2.85 -5.77 4.66
N PHE A 376 4.17 -5.70 4.50
CA PHE A 376 4.83 -5.16 3.31
C PHE A 376 4.41 -5.86 2.00
N VAL A 377 4.03 -7.13 2.03
CA VAL A 377 3.53 -7.83 0.83
C VAL A 377 2.17 -7.31 0.35
N GLY A 378 1.39 -6.65 1.22
CA GLY A 378 0.16 -5.95 0.85
C GLY A 378 0.43 -4.76 -0.08
N LEU A 379 1.51 -4.01 0.18
CA LEU A 379 1.99 -2.95 -0.70
C LEU A 379 2.38 -3.49 -2.09
N LEU A 380 3.02 -4.67 -2.17
CA LEU A 380 3.39 -5.29 -3.45
C LEU A 380 2.16 -5.74 -4.24
N PHE A 381 1.18 -6.32 -3.55
CA PHE A 381 -0.12 -6.65 -4.15
C PHE A 381 -0.75 -5.40 -4.78
N LEU A 382 -0.82 -4.30 -4.03
CA LEU A 382 -1.43 -3.05 -4.47
C LEU A 382 -0.60 -2.36 -5.57
N ALA A 383 0.72 -2.42 -5.50
CA ALA A 383 1.62 -1.93 -6.53
C ALA A 383 1.33 -2.59 -7.88
N GLU A 384 1.23 -3.92 -7.93
CA GLU A 384 0.91 -4.63 -9.17
C GLU A 384 -0.56 -4.46 -9.60
N ALA A 385 -1.49 -4.34 -8.64
CA ALA A 385 -2.90 -4.07 -8.93
C ALA A 385 -3.11 -2.72 -9.65
N PHE A 386 -2.37 -1.68 -9.23
CA PHE A 386 -2.45 -0.32 -9.79
C PHE A 386 -1.28 0.08 -10.69
N ALA A 387 -0.42 -0.86 -11.09
CA ALA A 387 0.77 -0.60 -11.91
C ALA A 387 0.49 0.15 -13.22
N GLN A 388 -0.72 -0.01 -13.78
CA GLN A 388 -1.15 0.72 -14.96
C GLN A 388 -1.85 2.03 -14.60
N ASP A 389 -1.41 3.12 -15.22
CA ASP A 389 -2.13 4.39 -15.13
C ASP A 389 -3.53 4.30 -15.74
N GLY A 390 -4.50 4.95 -15.10
CA GLY A 390 -5.88 4.92 -15.54
C GLY A 390 -6.67 3.68 -15.12
N THR A 391 -6.11 2.82 -14.26
CA THR A 391 -6.78 1.65 -13.68
C THR A 391 -8.09 2.07 -12.98
N ARG A 392 -9.16 1.32 -13.21
CA ARG A 392 -10.45 1.51 -12.51
C ARG A 392 -10.83 0.21 -11.82
N VAL A 393 -11.50 0.31 -10.69
CA VAL A 393 -11.88 -0.85 -9.87
C VAL A 393 -13.37 -0.85 -9.58
N THR A 394 -13.95 -2.05 -9.48
CA THR A 394 -15.29 -2.27 -8.92
C THR A 394 -15.22 -3.38 -7.88
N ALA A 395 -15.95 -3.21 -6.79
CA ALA A 395 -16.22 -4.32 -5.88
C ALA A 395 -17.18 -5.31 -6.58
N LEU A 396 -16.98 -6.60 -6.33
CA LEU A 396 -17.88 -7.66 -6.74
C LEU A 396 -18.69 -8.11 -5.54
N GLU A 397 -19.97 -8.41 -5.76
CA GLU A 397 -20.81 -8.99 -4.72
C GLU A 397 -20.25 -10.33 -4.25
N THR A 398 -20.16 -10.52 -2.94
CA THR A 398 -19.80 -11.81 -2.34
C THR A 398 -20.78 -12.89 -2.84
N PRO A 399 -20.29 -14.02 -3.37
CA PRO A 399 -21.14 -15.14 -3.73
C PRO A 399 -22.05 -15.58 -2.57
N PRO A 400 -23.34 -15.91 -2.80
CA PRO A 400 -24.30 -16.23 -1.74
C PRO A 400 -23.94 -17.44 -0.88
N ASP A 401 -23.05 -18.30 -1.36
CA ASP A 401 -22.53 -19.49 -0.67
C ASP A 401 -21.35 -19.18 0.27
N LEU A 402 -20.84 -17.94 0.27
CA LEU A 402 -19.75 -17.48 1.11
C LEU A 402 -20.22 -16.50 2.19
N ASN A 403 -19.42 -16.35 3.24
CA ASN A 403 -19.66 -15.34 4.26
C ASN A 403 -19.06 -13.99 3.81
N ALA A 404 -19.91 -12.98 3.63
CA ALA A 404 -19.52 -11.64 3.24
C ALA A 404 -18.57 -10.95 4.24
N ASP A 405 -18.58 -11.35 5.52
CA ASP A 405 -17.68 -10.79 6.53
C ASP A 405 -16.21 -11.15 6.27
N HIS A 406 -15.96 -12.21 5.50
CA HIS A 406 -14.61 -12.80 5.38
C HIS A 406 -14.17 -13.03 3.93
N PHE A 407 -14.93 -12.53 2.96
CA PHE A 407 -14.55 -12.62 1.56
C PHE A 407 -14.91 -11.36 0.80
N SER A 408 -13.93 -10.82 0.09
CA SER A 408 -14.11 -9.72 -0.86
C SER A 408 -13.43 -10.04 -2.19
N ALA A 409 -13.97 -9.44 -3.25
CA ALA A 409 -13.42 -9.58 -4.59
C ALA A 409 -13.57 -8.27 -5.35
N TYR A 410 -12.59 -7.97 -6.21
CA TYR A 410 -12.52 -6.72 -6.94
C TYR A 410 -12.08 -6.98 -8.38
N ALA A 411 -12.79 -6.38 -9.35
CA ALA A 411 -12.41 -6.43 -10.75
C ALA A 411 -11.78 -5.11 -11.19
N PHE A 412 -10.62 -5.21 -11.84
CA PHE A 412 -9.87 -4.08 -12.36
C PHE A 412 -10.05 -3.99 -13.87
N PHE A 413 -10.29 -2.77 -14.33
CA PHE A 413 -10.52 -2.48 -15.74
C PHE A 413 -9.52 -1.44 -16.24
N HIS A 414 -9.01 -1.70 -17.42
CA HIS A 414 -8.15 -0.78 -18.15
C HIS A 414 -8.68 -0.54 -19.57
N SER A 415 -8.30 0.58 -20.18
CA SER A 415 -8.57 0.87 -21.60
C SER A 415 -7.34 1.51 -22.22
N SER A 416 -6.81 0.89 -23.28
CA SER A 416 -5.67 1.41 -24.03
C SER A 416 -6.01 2.63 -24.92
N ALA A 417 -7.30 2.97 -25.08
CA ALA A 417 -7.76 4.15 -25.81
C ALA A 417 -9.05 4.76 -25.21
N GLU A 418 -9.23 6.08 -25.35
CA GLU A 418 -10.40 6.81 -24.80
C GLU A 418 -11.77 6.34 -25.33
N ASN A 419 -11.80 5.69 -26.49
CA ASN A 419 -13.03 5.24 -27.17
C ASN A 419 -13.19 3.70 -27.20
N GLU A 420 -12.32 2.93 -26.53
CA GLU A 420 -12.50 1.48 -26.40
C GLU A 420 -13.37 1.13 -25.19
N LYS A 421 -14.10 0.02 -25.29
CA LYS A 421 -14.78 -0.56 -24.13
C LYS A 421 -13.70 -1.03 -23.15
N LYS A 422 -13.79 -0.55 -21.92
CA LYS A 422 -12.91 -0.96 -20.80
C LYS A 422 -12.92 -2.49 -20.65
N LYS A 423 -11.75 -3.10 -20.76
CA LYS A 423 -11.58 -4.55 -20.66
C LYS A 423 -11.19 -4.93 -19.23
N LEU A 424 -11.62 -6.10 -18.79
CA LEU A 424 -11.13 -6.69 -17.55
C LEU A 424 -9.61 -6.93 -17.72
N SER A 425 -8.83 -6.41 -16.78
CA SER A 425 -7.37 -6.51 -16.76
C SER A 425 -6.93 -7.45 -15.63
N LYS A 426 -7.48 -7.27 -14.42
CA LYS A 426 -7.18 -8.10 -13.25
C LYS A 426 -8.40 -8.42 -12.41
N LEU A 427 -8.27 -9.43 -11.57
CA LEU A 427 -9.23 -9.81 -10.52
C LEU A 427 -8.47 -10.05 -9.20
N ALA A 428 -8.83 -9.32 -8.15
CA ALA A 428 -8.38 -9.61 -6.79
C ALA A 428 -9.42 -10.47 -6.07
N LEU A 429 -8.97 -11.52 -5.41
CA LEU A 429 -9.78 -12.39 -4.56
C LEU A 429 -9.12 -12.46 -3.18
N ILE A 430 -9.84 -12.08 -2.13
CA ILE A 430 -9.29 -11.91 -0.79
C ILE A 430 -10.12 -12.75 0.17
N ASN A 431 -9.53 -13.82 0.70
CA ASN A 431 -10.16 -14.67 1.70
C ASN A 431 -9.64 -14.29 3.08
N MET A 432 -10.35 -13.38 3.73
CA MET A 432 -10.03 -12.83 5.05
C MET A 432 -10.46 -13.74 6.20
N ARG A 433 -10.91 -14.98 5.93
CA ARG A 433 -11.22 -15.94 6.99
C ARG A 433 -9.93 -16.31 7.74
N PRO A 434 -9.81 -16.01 9.05
CA PRO A 434 -8.57 -16.24 9.78
C PRO A 434 -8.15 -17.71 9.79
N PHE A 435 -6.97 -18.00 9.25
CA PHE A 435 -6.34 -19.32 9.28
C PHE A 435 -5.16 -19.27 10.26
N TYR A 436 -5.32 -19.94 11.40
CA TYR A 436 -4.28 -20.12 12.40
C TYR A 436 -3.58 -21.48 12.25
N ALA A 437 -2.37 -21.61 12.78
CA ALA A 437 -1.61 -22.87 12.76
C ALA A 437 -2.35 -24.07 13.39
N ASN A 438 -3.32 -23.81 14.27
CA ASN A 438 -4.17 -24.83 14.91
C ASN A 438 -5.55 -25.01 14.25
N SER A 439 -5.79 -24.40 13.09
CA SER A 439 -7.04 -24.56 12.34
C SER A 439 -7.20 -26.02 11.88
N THR A 440 -8.42 -26.53 11.97
CA THR A 440 -8.75 -27.92 11.54
C THR A 440 -9.16 -28.00 10.07
N GLU A 441 -9.40 -26.85 9.44
CA GLU A 441 -9.74 -26.68 8.03
C GLU A 441 -8.89 -25.52 7.47
N ASP A 442 -8.66 -25.52 6.17
CA ASP A 442 -7.90 -24.47 5.46
C ASP A 442 -8.81 -23.34 4.95
N TYR A 443 -10.13 -23.52 5.02
CA TYR A 443 -11.14 -22.58 4.56
C TYR A 443 -11.00 -22.18 3.08
N SER A 444 -10.43 -23.06 2.26
CA SER A 444 -10.23 -22.81 0.84
C SER A 444 -11.55 -22.64 0.09
N VAL A 445 -11.57 -21.63 -0.79
CA VAL A 445 -12.70 -21.36 -1.69
C VAL A 445 -12.17 -21.36 -3.13
N SER A 446 -12.92 -21.95 -4.06
CA SER A 446 -12.51 -22.07 -5.45
C SER A 446 -13.45 -21.30 -6.38
N PHE A 447 -12.87 -20.57 -7.33
CA PHE A 447 -13.58 -19.74 -8.30
C PHE A 447 -13.22 -20.16 -9.72
N ASN A 448 -14.09 -19.84 -10.68
CA ASN A 448 -13.78 -19.99 -12.09
C ASN A 448 -13.35 -18.64 -12.69
N ALA A 449 -12.06 -18.48 -12.94
CA ALA A 449 -11.48 -17.26 -13.53
C ALA A 449 -11.94 -16.97 -14.96
N TRP A 450 -12.63 -17.90 -15.63
CA TRP A 450 -13.21 -17.72 -16.96
C TRP A 450 -14.68 -17.23 -16.93
N GLU A 451 -15.30 -17.09 -15.76
CA GLU A 451 -16.62 -16.45 -15.61
C GLU A 451 -16.55 -14.94 -15.94
N GLY A 452 -17.65 -14.33 -16.40
CA GLY A 452 -17.68 -12.91 -16.83
C GLY A 452 -17.69 -12.65 -18.34
N GLY A 453 -17.70 -13.71 -19.16
CA GLY A 453 -18.19 -13.62 -20.55
C GLY A 453 -17.26 -13.01 -21.61
N LEU A 454 -16.06 -12.53 -21.28
CA LEU A 454 -15.11 -12.05 -22.30
C LEU A 454 -14.55 -13.17 -23.19
N HIS A 455 -14.56 -14.42 -22.71
CA HIS A 455 -13.99 -15.58 -23.43
C HIS A 455 -15.02 -16.63 -23.87
N HIS A 456 -16.18 -16.71 -23.23
CA HIS A 456 -17.13 -17.80 -23.46
C HIS A 456 -17.84 -17.72 -24.84
N GLU A 457 -18.03 -16.51 -25.39
CA GLU A 457 -18.59 -16.34 -26.75
C GLU A 457 -17.55 -16.54 -27.87
N LYS A 458 -16.30 -16.13 -27.64
CA LYS A 458 -15.22 -16.32 -28.64
C LYS A 458 -14.79 -17.79 -28.73
N GLN A 459 -14.72 -18.52 -27.62
CA GLN A 459 -14.39 -19.96 -27.63
C GLN A 459 -15.42 -20.78 -28.41
N LYS A 460 -16.73 -20.53 -28.26
CA LYS A 460 -17.76 -21.25 -29.03
C LYS A 460 -17.78 -20.90 -30.52
N ARG A 461 -17.42 -19.67 -30.92
CA ARG A 461 -17.38 -19.27 -32.35
C ARG A 461 -16.06 -19.62 -33.05
N HIS A 462 -14.93 -19.71 -32.35
CA HIS A 462 -13.60 -19.80 -32.97
C HIS A 462 -12.93 -21.18 -32.88
N GLN A 463 -13.52 -22.16 -32.19
CA GLN A 463 -13.04 -23.55 -32.20
C GLN A 463 -13.03 -24.22 -33.59
N LYS A 464 -13.50 -23.52 -34.64
CA LYS A 464 -13.50 -23.98 -36.04
C LYS A 464 -12.41 -23.34 -36.93
N LYS A 465 -11.55 -22.45 -36.42
CA LYS A 465 -10.42 -21.91 -37.21
C LYS A 465 -9.10 -22.16 -36.47
N SER A 466 -8.29 -23.04 -37.03
CA SER A 466 -6.91 -23.31 -36.62
C SER A 466 -6.11 -21.99 -36.60
N GLY A 467 -5.61 -21.59 -35.42
CA GLY A 467 -4.75 -20.42 -35.25
C GLY A 467 -5.20 -19.39 -34.19
N ALA A 468 -6.34 -19.57 -33.50
CA ALA A 468 -6.73 -18.68 -32.40
C ALA A 468 -6.04 -19.06 -31.09
N ARG A 469 -5.18 -18.17 -30.56
CA ARG A 469 -4.49 -18.32 -29.26
C ARG A 469 -5.50 -18.53 -28.13
N ARG A 470 -5.26 -19.53 -27.29
CA ARG A 470 -6.08 -19.83 -26.10
C ARG A 470 -6.07 -18.63 -25.16
N ALA A 471 -7.20 -18.34 -24.51
CA ALA A 471 -7.22 -17.37 -23.42
C ALA A 471 -6.29 -17.88 -22.30
N ARG A 472 -5.43 -17.01 -21.80
CA ARG A 472 -4.47 -17.29 -20.72
C ARG A 472 -4.71 -16.28 -19.60
N ALA A 473 -4.44 -16.70 -18.38
CA ALA A 473 -4.45 -15.86 -17.21
C ALA A 473 -3.39 -16.39 -16.25
N TRP A 474 -2.88 -15.52 -15.38
CA TRP A 474 -1.82 -15.84 -14.45
C TRP A 474 -2.24 -15.45 -13.04
N VAL A 475 -1.77 -16.17 -12.02
CA VAL A 475 -2.08 -15.91 -10.62
C VAL A 475 -0.79 -15.68 -9.85
N LYS A 476 -0.78 -14.59 -9.08
CA LYS A 476 0.19 -14.37 -8.00
C LYS A 476 -0.52 -14.41 -6.66
N ARG A 477 0.17 -14.93 -5.65
CA ARG A 477 -0.37 -15.18 -4.32
C ARG A 477 0.33 -14.34 -3.26
N MET A 478 -0.46 -13.73 -2.39
CA MET A 478 -0.01 -13.15 -1.13
C MET A 478 -0.37 -14.12 -0.01
N THR A 479 0.64 -14.72 0.63
CA THR A 479 0.42 -15.84 1.56
C THR A 479 1.40 -15.84 2.74
N ALA A 480 1.04 -16.60 3.77
CA ALA A 480 1.82 -16.83 4.97
C ALA A 480 1.44 -18.19 5.58
N PRO A 481 2.27 -18.81 6.45
CA PRO A 481 1.90 -20.03 7.16
C PRO A 481 0.58 -19.90 7.93
N CYS A 482 0.40 -18.78 8.64
CA CYS A 482 -0.83 -18.43 9.34
C CYS A 482 -1.06 -16.90 9.38
N VAL A 483 -2.28 -16.51 9.73
CA VAL A 483 -2.74 -15.11 9.73
C VAL A 483 -2.01 -14.22 10.73
N ASP A 484 -1.56 -14.79 11.84
CA ASP A 484 -0.84 -14.10 12.91
C ASP A 484 0.70 -14.21 12.77
N GLU A 485 1.19 -14.61 11.59
CA GLU A 485 2.62 -14.67 11.30
C GLU A 485 3.28 -13.30 11.44
N LYS A 486 4.43 -13.28 12.10
CA LYS A 486 5.23 -12.09 12.41
C LYS A 486 6.58 -12.09 11.71
N ASP A 487 7.06 -13.27 11.31
CA ASP A 487 8.29 -13.44 10.59
C ASP A 487 8.08 -13.08 9.12
N SER A 488 8.66 -11.95 8.72
CA SER A 488 8.55 -11.44 7.36
C SER A 488 9.29 -12.29 6.34
N ASP A 489 10.19 -13.18 6.77
CA ASP A 489 10.82 -14.15 5.88
C ASP A 489 9.90 -15.34 5.54
N GLN A 490 8.80 -15.53 6.29
CA GLN A 490 7.79 -16.57 6.05
C GLN A 490 6.56 -16.06 5.27
N VAL A 491 6.44 -14.74 5.12
CA VAL A 491 5.34 -14.11 4.38
C VAL A 491 5.81 -13.80 2.97
N THR A 492 5.00 -14.15 1.97
CA THR A 492 5.40 -14.04 0.57
C THR A 492 4.40 -13.31 -0.32
N TRP A 493 4.94 -12.67 -1.35
CA TRP A 493 4.24 -12.23 -2.54
C TRP A 493 4.84 -12.97 -3.73
N ALA A 494 4.02 -13.74 -4.45
CA ALA A 494 4.46 -14.55 -5.59
C ALA A 494 5.69 -15.41 -5.28
N GLY A 495 5.66 -16.17 -4.18
CA GLY A 495 6.75 -17.06 -3.78
C GLY A 495 7.94 -16.37 -3.09
N GLN A 496 8.04 -15.04 -3.16
CA GLN A 496 9.18 -14.31 -2.61
C GLN A 496 8.89 -13.64 -1.27
N SER A 497 9.85 -13.67 -0.35
CA SER A 497 9.86 -12.88 0.88
C SER A 497 10.81 -11.69 0.78
N PHE A 498 10.58 -10.67 1.62
CA PHE A 498 11.25 -9.37 1.50
C PHE A 498 11.85 -8.86 2.81
N GLY A 499 11.99 -9.72 3.83
CA GLY A 499 12.32 -9.35 5.21
C GLY A 499 13.47 -8.36 5.36
N ASN A 500 14.51 -8.48 4.52
CA ASN A 500 15.67 -7.61 4.51
C ASN A 500 15.66 -6.54 3.40
N ALA A 501 14.48 -6.04 3.01
CA ALA A 501 14.30 -5.08 1.90
C ALA A 501 14.96 -5.56 0.59
N THR A 502 14.95 -6.86 0.36
CA THR A 502 15.52 -7.55 -0.80
C THR A 502 14.65 -8.77 -1.07
N ALA A 503 14.35 -9.04 -2.33
CA ALA A 503 13.60 -10.24 -2.71
C ALA A 503 14.41 -11.51 -2.40
N ARG A 504 13.75 -12.52 -1.85
CA ARG A 504 14.33 -13.85 -1.58
C ARG A 504 13.34 -14.94 -1.97
N GLY A 505 13.85 -15.98 -2.62
CA GLY A 505 13.03 -17.03 -3.22
C GLY A 505 12.79 -16.78 -4.71
N GLU A 506 12.21 -17.77 -5.37
CA GLU A 506 11.86 -17.69 -6.78
C GLU A 506 10.51 -17.00 -6.97
N VAL A 507 10.36 -16.30 -8.09
CA VAL A 507 9.08 -15.72 -8.47
C VAL A 507 8.14 -16.84 -8.91
N GLU A 508 7.04 -17.03 -8.19
CA GLU A 508 6.01 -18.02 -8.50
C GLU A 508 4.81 -17.34 -9.20
N ILE A 509 4.62 -17.69 -10.48
CA ILE A 509 3.49 -17.25 -11.29
C ILE A 509 2.74 -18.48 -11.81
N GLU A 510 1.49 -18.66 -11.39
CA GLU A 510 0.70 -19.82 -11.80
C GLU A 510 -0.09 -19.51 -13.08
N GLU A 511 0.03 -20.31 -14.14
CA GLU A 511 -0.90 -20.22 -15.26
C GLU A 511 -2.25 -20.89 -14.91
N VAL A 512 -3.35 -20.18 -15.15
CA VAL A 512 -4.70 -20.70 -14.90
C VAL A 512 -4.99 -21.85 -15.87
N GLY A 513 -5.30 -23.02 -15.30
CA GLY A 513 -5.61 -24.23 -16.03
C GLY A 513 -6.83 -24.12 -16.95
N GLY A 514 -6.98 -25.13 -17.81
CA GLY A 514 -8.10 -25.20 -18.75
C GLY A 514 -9.49 -25.28 -18.13
N ASP A 515 -9.57 -25.71 -16.87
CA ASP A 515 -10.77 -25.74 -16.04
C ASP A 515 -11.12 -24.36 -15.44
N GLY A 516 -10.17 -23.43 -15.43
CA GLY A 516 -10.33 -22.08 -14.91
C GLY A 516 -10.29 -21.96 -13.40
N VAL A 517 -9.93 -23.03 -12.70
CA VAL A 517 -10.09 -23.08 -11.24
C VAL A 517 -8.95 -22.33 -10.57
N VAL A 518 -9.32 -21.31 -9.79
CA VAL A 518 -8.41 -20.60 -8.87
C VAL A 518 -8.92 -20.80 -7.46
N SER A 519 -8.12 -21.46 -6.62
CA SER A 519 -8.41 -21.68 -5.20
C SER A 519 -7.69 -20.66 -4.34
N VAL A 520 -8.38 -20.15 -3.31
CA VAL A 520 -7.87 -19.17 -2.35
C VAL A 520 -8.12 -19.67 -0.93
N ARG A 521 -7.06 -19.98 -0.20
CA ARG A 521 -7.10 -20.46 1.18
C ARG A 521 -7.58 -19.37 2.14
N GLY A 522 -8.11 -19.73 3.31
CA GLY A 522 -8.26 -18.76 4.40
C GLY A 522 -6.94 -18.04 4.70
N SER A 523 -7.02 -16.73 4.92
CA SER A 523 -5.86 -15.84 5.08
C SER A 523 -4.90 -15.93 3.91
N GLU A 524 -5.43 -15.69 2.72
CA GLU A 524 -4.70 -15.57 1.46
C GLU A 524 -5.40 -14.53 0.58
N ALA A 525 -4.62 -13.81 -0.22
CA ALA A 525 -5.14 -12.99 -1.30
C ALA A 525 -4.44 -13.37 -2.60
N VAL A 526 -5.17 -13.36 -3.72
CA VAL A 526 -4.60 -13.62 -5.04
C VAL A 526 -4.97 -12.52 -6.01
N LEU A 527 -4.03 -12.21 -6.91
CA LEU A 527 -4.24 -11.33 -8.04
C LEU A 527 -4.16 -12.15 -9.32
N VAL A 528 -5.26 -12.20 -10.05
CA VAL A 528 -5.36 -12.88 -11.34
C VAL A 528 -5.19 -11.84 -12.44
N PHE A 529 -4.26 -12.08 -13.36
CA PHE A 529 -3.93 -11.21 -14.50
C PHE A 529 -4.47 -11.84 -15.79
N TYR A 530 -5.12 -11.04 -16.63
CA TYR A 530 -5.65 -11.47 -17.93
C TYR A 530 -4.81 -11.02 -19.12
N ASP A 531 -3.71 -10.31 -18.85
CA ASP A 531 -2.74 -9.84 -19.83
C ASP A 531 -1.33 -10.15 -19.32
N ALA A 532 -0.50 -10.75 -20.19
CA ALA A 532 0.86 -11.19 -19.83
C ALA A 532 1.78 -10.01 -19.58
N ASP A 533 1.59 -8.91 -20.33
CA ASP A 533 2.40 -7.71 -20.26
C ASP A 533 2.22 -6.96 -18.92
N GLU A 534 1.19 -7.33 -18.16
CA GLU A 534 0.91 -6.80 -16.82
C GLU A 534 1.55 -7.61 -15.70
N VAL A 535 2.11 -8.78 -15.99
CA VAL A 535 2.64 -9.70 -14.98
C VAL A 535 4.13 -9.43 -14.78
N TYR A 536 4.46 -8.70 -13.72
CA TYR A 536 5.86 -8.50 -13.33
C TYR A 536 6.57 -9.85 -13.17
N GLY A 537 7.75 -10.01 -13.76
CA GLY A 537 8.54 -11.25 -13.68
C GLY A 537 8.14 -12.36 -14.66
N LEU A 538 7.08 -12.22 -15.45
CA LEU A 538 6.71 -13.23 -16.45
C LEU A 538 7.58 -13.16 -17.72
N SER A 539 8.02 -11.97 -18.11
CA SER A 539 8.84 -11.78 -19.32
C SER A 539 10.28 -12.27 -19.17
N ALA A 540 10.82 -12.28 -17.94
CA ALA A 540 12.19 -12.76 -17.69
C ALA A 540 12.31 -14.29 -17.83
N ALA A 541 11.26 -15.04 -17.48
CA ALA A 541 11.25 -16.49 -17.62
C ALA A 541 11.03 -16.95 -19.08
N ALA A 542 10.36 -16.13 -19.90
CA ALA A 542 10.11 -16.44 -21.31
C ALA A 542 11.34 -16.20 -22.21
N GLU A 543 12.20 -15.23 -21.86
CA GLU A 543 13.47 -15.01 -22.57
C GLU A 543 14.49 -16.12 -22.26
N GLU A 544 14.51 -16.68 -21.04
CA GLU A 544 15.36 -17.84 -20.70
C GLU A 544 14.86 -19.15 -21.38
N GLU A 545 13.54 -19.36 -21.50
CA GLU A 545 13.00 -20.52 -22.25
C GLU A 545 13.20 -20.41 -23.76
N GLU A 546 13.13 -19.21 -24.36
CA GLU A 546 13.43 -19.02 -25.79
C GLU A 546 14.93 -19.19 -26.11
N GLU A 547 15.85 -18.79 -25.22
CA GLU A 547 17.29 -19.07 -25.38
C GLU A 547 17.63 -20.57 -25.22
N GLU A 548 16.99 -21.30 -24.30
CA GLU A 548 17.16 -22.75 -24.16
C GLU A 548 16.55 -23.54 -25.35
N GLU A 549 15.40 -23.11 -25.89
CA GLU A 549 14.82 -23.73 -27.10
C GLU A 549 15.66 -23.42 -28.37
N GLU A 550 16.27 -22.23 -28.49
CA GLU A 550 17.20 -21.92 -29.59
C GLU A 550 18.53 -22.69 -29.48
N GLU A 551 19.07 -22.92 -28.27
CA GLU A 551 20.25 -23.77 -28.05
C GLU A 551 19.95 -25.27 -28.31
N GLU A 552 18.77 -25.78 -27.93
CA GLU A 552 18.36 -27.15 -28.26
C GLU A 552 18.09 -27.36 -29.76
N GLU A 553 17.54 -26.36 -30.47
CA GLU A 553 17.38 -26.41 -31.94
C GLU A 553 18.73 -26.34 -32.69
N GLU A 554 19.73 -25.57 -32.21
CA GLU A 554 21.08 -25.56 -32.80
C GLU A 554 21.83 -26.89 -32.60
N ASP A 555 21.68 -27.54 -31.44
CA ASP A 555 22.32 -28.84 -31.16
C ASP A 555 21.68 -30.00 -31.98
N ASP A 556 20.37 -29.97 -32.22
CA ASP A 556 19.68 -30.96 -33.06
C ASP A 556 20.01 -30.79 -34.57
N ASP A 557 20.23 -29.56 -35.03
CA ASP A 557 20.65 -29.28 -36.41
C ASP A 557 22.09 -29.75 -36.69
N ASP A 558 22.98 -29.73 -35.68
CA ASP A 558 24.34 -30.26 -35.79
C ASP A 558 24.39 -31.80 -35.83
N GLU A 559 23.51 -32.50 -35.11
CA GLU A 559 23.36 -33.96 -35.23
C GLU A 559 22.73 -34.35 -36.59
N HIS A 560 21.75 -33.59 -37.08
CA HIS A 560 21.11 -33.82 -38.37
C HIS A 560 22.04 -33.54 -39.56
N SER A 561 22.94 -32.54 -39.47
CA SER A 561 23.92 -32.26 -40.52
C SER A 561 24.93 -33.41 -40.68
N SER A 562 25.29 -34.10 -39.58
CA SER A 562 26.20 -35.25 -39.60
C SER A 562 25.58 -36.51 -40.21
N PHE A 563 24.25 -36.66 -40.10
CA PHE A 563 23.49 -37.79 -40.66
C PHE A 563 23.35 -37.68 -42.19
N TRP A 564 23.09 -36.46 -42.71
CA TRP A 564 22.93 -36.22 -44.15
C TRP A 564 24.27 -36.17 -44.91
N GLN A 565 25.38 -35.77 -44.28
CA GLN A 565 26.71 -35.81 -44.91
C GLN A 565 27.25 -37.24 -45.13
N LYS A 566 26.70 -38.26 -44.45
CA LYS A 566 27.07 -39.68 -44.68
C LYS A 566 26.28 -40.37 -45.80
N TRP A 567 25.14 -39.80 -46.24
CA TRP A 567 24.27 -40.43 -47.25
C TRP A 567 24.52 -39.98 -48.70
N SER A 568 25.31 -38.94 -48.96
CA SER A 568 25.59 -38.43 -50.31
C SER A 568 26.70 -39.17 -51.08
N LYS A 569 27.18 -40.32 -50.59
CA LYS A 569 28.22 -41.16 -51.26
C LYS A 569 27.69 -42.41 -51.96
N TRP A 570 26.37 -42.59 -52.03
CA TRP A 570 25.73 -43.71 -52.74
C TRP A 570 24.51 -43.20 -53.49
N TRP A 571 24.69 -42.46 -54.60
CA TRP A 571 23.80 -42.41 -55.78
C TRP A 571 24.49 -41.63 -56.90
#